data_AF-A0A117NRY9-F1
#
_entry.id   AF-A0A117NRY9-F1
#
_cell.length_a   1.000
_cell.length_b   1.000
_cell.length_c   1.000
_cell.angle_alpha   90.00
_cell.angle_beta   90.00
_cell.angle_gamma   90.00
#
_symmetry.space_group_name_H-M   'P 1'
#
loop_
_entity.id
_entity.type
_entity.pdbx_description
1 polymer ?
#
loop_
_entity_poly.entity_id
_entity_poly.type
_entity_poly.pdbx_seq_one_letter_code
_entity_poly.pdbx_strand_id
1 'polypeptide(L)'
;MRSGPLTLSLLPKATSLPDPPTGPDEHPPSEWASHLQALPYDCVRDGWDILPPFLRSIMELPPRREPMLRNGIPWNALELNEEIGKLSEHVEATYMFMVGRRVELECVLCQLGGGVFPYCVVIDYEDGQTECCNCLWECTTRGCWLLGKCGKYSFDEESP
;
A
#
# COMPACT_ATOMS: atom_id res chain seq x y z
N MET A 1 -21.96 -7.03 -38.13
CA MET A 1 -21.62 -6.36 -36.86
C MET A 1 -20.32 -6.98 -36.38
N ARG A 2 -19.20 -6.24 -36.43
CA ARG A 2 -17.87 -6.76 -36.08
C ARG A 2 -17.60 -6.42 -34.61
N SER A 3 -17.55 -7.44 -33.77
CA SER A 3 -16.97 -7.37 -32.44
C SER A 3 -15.46 -7.17 -32.62
N GLY A 4 -14.97 -5.97 -32.34
CA GLY A 4 -13.54 -5.70 -32.21
C GLY A 4 -13.07 -6.18 -30.83
N PRO A 5 -11.87 -6.78 -30.71
CA PRO A 5 -11.32 -7.13 -29.41
C PRO A 5 -11.01 -5.84 -28.65
N LEU A 6 -11.53 -5.74 -27.42
CA LEU A 6 -11.14 -4.71 -26.47
C LEU A 6 -9.63 -4.84 -26.24
N THR A 7 -8.91 -3.77 -26.52
CA THR A 7 -7.47 -3.67 -26.36
C THR A 7 -7.17 -3.84 -24.88
N LEU A 8 -6.60 -4.99 -24.50
CA LEU A 8 -6.01 -5.21 -23.18
C LEU A 8 -4.83 -4.25 -23.03
N SER A 9 -5.15 -3.09 -22.46
CA SER A 9 -4.37 -2.29 -21.51
C SER A 9 -2.86 -2.30 -21.70
N LEU A 10 -2.35 -1.20 -22.26
CA LEU A 10 -0.95 -0.76 -22.22
C LEU A 10 -0.54 -0.39 -20.79
N LEU A 11 -0.59 -1.33 -19.84
CA LEU A 11 0.04 -1.12 -18.55
C LEU A 11 1.54 -1.34 -18.71
N PRO A 12 2.38 -0.40 -18.25
CA PRO A 12 3.82 -0.61 -18.25
C PRO A 12 4.11 -1.90 -17.48
N LYS A 13 4.86 -2.80 -18.12
CA LYS A 13 5.38 -3.98 -17.45
C LYS A 13 6.31 -3.52 -16.33
N ALA A 14 6.35 -4.17 -15.17
CA ALA A 14 7.21 -3.76 -14.05
C ALA A 14 8.68 -3.51 -14.45
N THR A 15 9.18 -4.22 -15.45
CA THR A 15 10.51 -4.02 -16.07
C THR A 15 10.72 -2.67 -16.77
N SER A 16 9.71 -1.80 -16.81
CA SER A 16 9.76 -0.46 -17.41
C SER A 16 9.53 0.68 -16.40
N LEU A 17 9.33 0.35 -15.12
CA LEU A 17 9.24 1.34 -14.05
C LEU A 17 10.65 1.81 -13.66
N PRO A 18 10.81 3.07 -13.23
CA PRO A 18 12.06 3.51 -12.62
C PRO A 18 12.27 2.80 -11.27
N ASP A 19 13.52 2.74 -10.82
CA ASP A 19 13.78 2.31 -9.45
C ASP A 19 13.06 3.23 -8.45
N PRO A 20 12.49 2.66 -7.37
CA PRO A 20 11.74 3.45 -6.40
C PRO A 20 12.65 4.48 -5.72
N PRO A 21 12.15 5.71 -5.48
CA PRO A 21 12.88 6.68 -4.66
C PRO A 21 13.19 6.10 -3.28
N THR A 22 14.30 6.54 -2.69
CA THR A 22 14.72 6.12 -1.35
C THR A 22 14.84 7.33 -0.42
N GLY A 23 14.50 7.12 0.85
CA GLY A 23 14.61 8.13 1.88
C GLY A 23 13.30 8.86 2.21
N PRO A 24 13.33 9.80 3.16
CA PRO A 24 12.12 10.38 3.75
C PRO A 24 11.55 11.58 2.99
N ASP A 25 12.22 12.03 1.94
CA ASP A 25 11.83 13.20 1.14
C ASP A 25 10.70 12.80 0.20
N GLU A 26 9.56 13.49 0.30
CA GLU A 26 8.36 13.13 -0.46
C GLU A 26 8.49 13.45 -1.94
N HIS A 27 8.17 12.46 -2.78
CA HIS A 27 8.06 12.61 -4.22
C HIS A 27 6.58 12.69 -4.64
N PRO A 28 6.19 13.63 -5.53
CA PRO A 28 4.83 13.72 -6.04
C PRO A 28 4.49 12.49 -6.91
N PRO A 29 3.20 12.06 -6.97
CA PRO A 29 2.77 10.91 -7.77
C PRO A 29 3.22 10.99 -9.24
N SER A 30 3.70 9.87 -9.77
CA SER A 30 4.16 9.73 -11.15
C SER A 30 3.94 8.28 -11.65
N GLU A 31 4.97 7.62 -12.17
CA GLU A 31 4.90 6.31 -12.83
C GLU A 31 4.50 5.17 -11.89
N TRP A 32 5.01 5.14 -10.66
CA TRP A 32 4.69 4.08 -9.70
C TRP A 32 3.25 4.20 -9.22
N ALA A 33 2.81 5.40 -8.87
CA ALA A 33 1.44 5.67 -8.49
C ALA A 33 0.45 5.29 -9.61
N SER A 34 0.79 5.61 -10.86
CA SER A 34 -0.04 5.27 -12.03
C SER A 34 -0.10 3.75 -12.26
N HIS A 35 1.04 3.06 -12.11
CA HIS A 35 1.12 1.60 -12.20
C HIS A 35 0.28 0.91 -11.13
N LEU A 36 0.41 1.36 -9.88
CA LEU A 36 -0.33 0.81 -8.76
C LEU A 36 -1.82 1.04 -8.92
N GLN A 37 -2.27 2.23 -9.35
CA GLN A 37 -3.68 2.53 -9.60
C GLN A 37 -4.36 1.57 -10.60
N ALA A 38 -3.61 0.97 -11.52
CA ALA A 38 -4.14 -0.05 -12.43
C ALA A 38 -4.38 -1.43 -11.76
N LEU A 39 -3.95 -1.56 -10.51
CA LEU A 39 -4.05 -2.70 -9.63
C LEU A 39 -3.61 -4.02 -10.29
N PRO A 40 -2.35 -4.16 -10.72
CA PRO A 40 -1.89 -5.29 -11.53
C PRO A 40 -1.68 -6.60 -10.74
N TYR A 41 -2.19 -6.70 -9.51
CA TYR A 41 -1.90 -7.80 -8.60
C TYR A 41 -3.09 -8.75 -8.48
N ASP A 42 -2.85 -10.03 -8.78
CA ASP A 42 -3.88 -11.07 -8.70
C ASP A 42 -4.23 -11.41 -7.25
N CYS A 43 -3.32 -11.21 -6.28
CA CYS A 43 -3.54 -11.52 -4.87
C CYS A 43 -4.67 -10.71 -4.19
N VAL A 44 -5.14 -9.64 -4.83
CA VAL A 44 -6.24 -8.80 -4.36
C VAL A 44 -7.45 -8.81 -5.29
N ARG A 45 -7.43 -9.67 -6.32
CA ARG A 45 -8.50 -9.80 -7.31
C ARG A 45 -9.16 -11.17 -7.23
N ASP A 46 -10.48 -11.17 -7.34
CA ASP A 46 -11.27 -12.35 -7.68
C ASP A 46 -12.14 -12.03 -8.90
N GLY A 47 -11.65 -12.44 -10.07
CA GLY A 47 -12.25 -12.06 -11.34
C GLY A 47 -12.22 -10.53 -11.55
N TRP A 48 -13.40 -9.90 -11.44
CA TRP A 48 -13.55 -8.44 -11.58
C TRP A 48 -13.64 -7.71 -10.23
N ASP A 49 -13.70 -8.45 -9.13
CA ASP A 49 -13.87 -7.89 -7.79
C ASP A 49 -12.53 -7.68 -7.10
N ILE A 50 -12.44 -6.61 -6.30
CA ILE A 50 -11.34 -6.35 -5.38
C ILE A 50 -11.72 -6.96 -4.04
N LEU A 51 -10.98 -7.99 -3.62
CA LEU A 51 -11.31 -8.79 -2.45
C LEU A 51 -11.26 -7.98 -1.14
N PRO A 52 -10.18 -7.24 -0.82
CA PRO A 52 -10.10 -6.58 0.47
C PRO A 52 -11.02 -5.34 0.52
N PRO A 53 -12.00 -5.28 1.45
CA PRO A 53 -12.89 -4.13 1.57
C PRO A 53 -12.14 -2.83 1.89
N PHE A 54 -11.05 -2.96 2.65
CA PHE A 54 -10.20 -1.84 3.01
C PHE A 54 -9.47 -1.28 1.77
N LEU A 55 -8.82 -2.13 0.97
CA LEU A 55 -8.23 -1.73 -0.31
C LEU A 55 -9.23 -0.99 -1.21
N ARG A 56 -10.44 -1.53 -1.37
CA ARG A 56 -11.48 -0.92 -2.22
C ARG A 56 -11.78 0.52 -1.78
N SER A 57 -11.85 0.74 -0.48
CA SER A 57 -12.16 2.05 0.11
C SER A 57 -11.02 3.06 -0.10
N ILE A 58 -9.77 2.64 0.03
CA ILE A 58 -8.60 3.54 -0.11
C ILE A 58 -8.23 3.82 -1.57
N MET A 59 -8.64 2.95 -2.50
CA MET A 59 -8.43 3.14 -3.95
C MET A 59 -9.20 4.34 -4.52
N GLU A 60 -10.25 4.80 -3.86
CA GLU A 60 -11.02 5.98 -4.26
C GLU A 60 -10.32 7.30 -3.90
N LEU A 61 -9.30 7.25 -3.05
CA LEU A 61 -8.57 8.43 -2.60
C LEU A 61 -7.49 8.84 -3.62
N PRO A 62 -7.29 10.15 -3.84
CA PRO A 62 -6.25 10.62 -4.75
C PRO A 62 -4.85 10.33 -4.16
N PRO A 63 -3.90 9.84 -4.97
CA PRO A 63 -2.53 9.64 -4.52
C PRO A 63 -1.89 10.97 -4.16
N ARG A 64 -1.18 11.00 -3.04
CA ARG A 64 -0.48 12.19 -2.53
C ARG A 64 1.01 12.15 -2.80
N ARG A 65 1.56 10.94 -2.94
CA ARG A 65 2.99 10.73 -3.16
C ARG A 65 3.28 9.43 -3.89
N GLU A 66 4.50 9.31 -4.37
CA GLU A 66 5.03 8.05 -4.87
C GLU A 66 5.30 7.06 -3.74
N PRO A 67 5.21 5.73 -3.99
CA PRO A 67 5.83 4.73 -3.15
C PRO A 67 7.34 4.97 -3.08
N MET A 68 7.88 4.93 -1.87
CA MET A 68 9.30 5.14 -1.61
C MET A 68 9.79 4.10 -0.64
N LEU A 69 11.07 3.78 -0.74
CA LEU A 69 11.72 2.82 0.15
C LEU A 69 12.50 3.53 1.25
N ARG A 70 12.55 2.90 2.41
CA ARG A 70 13.46 3.27 3.48
C ARG A 70 14.91 3.10 3.00
N ASN A 71 15.78 4.00 3.46
CA ASN A 71 17.22 3.87 3.23
C ASN A 71 17.73 2.49 3.67
N GLY A 72 18.54 1.87 2.82
CA GLY A 72 19.14 0.55 3.09
C GLY A 72 18.36 -0.64 2.52
N ILE A 73 17.18 -0.42 1.93
CA ILE A 73 16.49 -1.44 1.14
C ILE A 73 16.95 -1.33 -0.31
N PRO A 74 17.69 -2.31 -0.85
CA PRO A 74 18.35 -2.20 -2.15
C PRO A 74 17.46 -2.69 -3.30
N TRP A 75 16.13 -2.65 -3.13
CA TRP A 75 15.21 -3.19 -4.13
C TRP A 75 15.12 -2.29 -5.35
N ASN A 76 15.31 -2.90 -6.52
CA ASN A 76 15.02 -2.29 -7.81
C ASN A 76 13.52 -2.35 -8.12
N ALA A 77 13.14 -1.82 -9.28
CA ALA A 77 11.74 -1.76 -9.67
C ALA A 77 11.02 -3.13 -9.77
N LEU A 78 11.73 -4.16 -10.27
CA LEU A 78 11.17 -5.51 -10.37
C LEU A 78 10.97 -6.11 -8.99
N GLU A 79 11.98 -6.03 -8.13
CA GLU A 79 11.95 -6.57 -6.77
C GLU A 79 10.82 -5.94 -5.95
N LEU A 80 10.70 -4.60 -5.96
CA LEU A 80 9.59 -3.93 -5.27
C LEU A 80 8.23 -4.39 -5.81
N ASN A 81 8.07 -4.46 -7.13
CA ASN A 81 6.78 -4.88 -7.69
C ASN A 81 6.43 -6.33 -7.32
N GLU A 82 7.41 -7.22 -7.30
CA GLU A 82 7.22 -8.60 -6.85
C GLU A 82 6.86 -8.65 -5.37
N GLU A 83 7.57 -7.94 -4.50
CA GLU A 83 7.30 -7.89 -3.06
C GLU A 83 5.89 -7.36 -2.77
N ILE A 84 5.44 -6.30 -3.46
CA ILE A 84 4.07 -5.78 -3.34
C ILE A 84 3.05 -6.85 -3.70
N GLY A 85 3.28 -7.59 -4.79
CA GLY A 85 2.34 -8.59 -5.30
C GLY A 85 2.25 -9.88 -4.50
N LYS A 86 3.11 -10.11 -3.50
CA LYS A 86 3.14 -11.37 -2.73
C LYS A 86 1.93 -11.56 -1.83
N LEU A 87 1.46 -10.49 -1.19
CA LEU A 87 0.40 -10.52 -0.17
C LEU A 87 -0.56 -9.34 -0.37
N SER A 88 -1.83 -9.55 -0.03
CA SER A 88 -2.85 -8.50 -0.05
C SER A 88 -2.48 -7.32 0.84
N GLU A 89 -1.91 -7.60 2.00
CA GLU A 89 -1.50 -6.64 3.02
C GLU A 89 -0.37 -5.74 2.51
N HIS A 90 0.52 -6.26 1.66
CA HIS A 90 1.56 -5.45 1.02
C HIS A 90 0.97 -4.49 -0.01
N VAL A 91 -0.01 -4.94 -0.80
CA VAL A 91 -0.75 -4.07 -1.72
C VAL A 91 -1.47 -2.97 -0.93
N GLU A 92 -2.22 -3.33 0.10
CA GLU A 92 -2.92 -2.38 0.96
C GLU A 92 -1.96 -1.39 1.64
N ALA A 93 -0.86 -1.88 2.21
CA ALA A 93 0.15 -1.04 2.82
C ALA A 93 0.75 -0.03 1.84
N THR A 94 0.99 -0.46 0.59
CA THR A 94 1.51 0.42 -0.47
C THR A 94 0.48 1.49 -0.85
N TYR A 95 -0.79 1.12 -1.00
CA TYR A 95 -1.85 2.09 -1.24
C TYR A 95 -2.02 3.06 -0.07
N MET A 96 -2.00 2.55 1.17
CA MET A 96 -2.01 3.39 2.37
C MET A 96 -0.88 4.39 2.35
N PHE A 97 0.33 3.96 1.99
CA PHE A 97 1.46 4.84 1.84
C PHE A 97 1.17 5.92 0.79
N MET A 98 0.67 5.58 -0.40
CA MET A 98 0.41 6.58 -1.45
C MET A 98 -0.66 7.63 -1.08
N VAL A 99 -1.76 7.21 -0.47
CA VAL A 99 -2.97 8.06 -0.34
C VAL A 99 -3.17 8.65 1.05
N GLY A 100 -2.52 8.08 2.07
CA GLY A 100 -2.77 8.43 3.47
C GLY A 100 -2.22 9.78 3.92
N ARG A 101 -2.16 9.98 5.22
CA ARG A 101 -1.49 11.11 5.87
C ARG A 101 -0.24 10.60 6.58
N ARG A 102 0.89 11.27 6.34
CA ARG A 102 2.12 11.06 7.12
C ARG A 102 1.86 11.47 8.58
N VAL A 103 2.28 10.63 9.53
CA VAL A 103 2.23 10.99 10.96
C VAL A 103 3.53 11.66 11.37
N GLU A 104 3.44 12.63 12.28
CA GLU A 104 4.62 13.31 12.83
C GLU A 104 5.42 12.40 13.77
N LEU A 105 4.72 11.60 14.59
CA LEU A 105 5.35 10.63 15.48
C LEU A 105 5.15 9.20 14.96
N GLU A 106 6.26 8.57 14.62
CA GLU A 106 6.29 7.17 14.20
C GLU A 106 5.93 6.21 15.34
N CYS A 107 5.34 5.06 15.00
CA CYS A 107 5.12 3.97 15.95
C CYS A 107 6.45 3.31 16.35
N VAL A 108 6.45 2.55 17.45
CA VAL A 108 7.65 1.87 17.97
C VAL A 108 8.33 0.98 16.92
N LEU A 109 7.55 0.26 16.10
CA LEU A 109 8.09 -0.59 15.04
C LEU A 109 8.83 0.25 13.96
N CYS A 110 8.20 1.32 13.46
CA CYS A 110 8.80 2.24 12.47
C CYS A 110 10.11 2.86 13.00
N GLN A 111 10.13 3.27 14.28
CA GLN A 111 11.30 3.87 14.93
C GLN A 111 12.48 2.89 15.04
N LEU A 112 12.20 1.59 15.18
CA LEU A 112 13.19 0.52 15.17
C LEU A 112 13.59 0.08 13.76
N GLY A 113 13.10 0.77 12.73
CA GLY A 113 13.43 0.50 11.33
C GLY A 113 12.56 -0.57 10.67
N GLY A 114 11.43 -0.95 11.26
CA GLY A 114 10.51 -1.92 10.65
C GLY A 114 9.72 -1.36 9.47
N GLY A 115 9.30 -2.26 8.59
CA GLY A 115 8.59 -1.97 7.35
C GLY A 115 9.48 -1.35 6.27
N VAL A 116 8.95 -1.36 5.05
CA VAL A 116 9.71 -0.97 3.86
C VAL A 116 9.65 0.51 3.55
N PHE A 117 8.64 1.22 4.08
CA PHE A 117 8.42 2.62 3.80
C PHE A 117 9.27 3.49 4.74
N PRO A 118 9.75 4.65 4.26
CA PRO A 118 10.67 5.51 5.01
C PRO A 118 10.05 6.15 6.25
N TYR A 119 8.73 6.20 6.34
CA TYR A 119 8.01 6.74 7.49
C TYR A 119 6.61 6.16 7.62
N CYS A 120 6.04 6.33 8.81
CA CYS A 120 4.69 5.89 9.14
C CYS A 120 3.60 6.75 8.45
N VAL A 121 2.59 6.09 7.88
CA VAL A 121 1.45 6.69 7.18
C VAL A 121 0.18 5.98 7.59
N VAL A 122 -0.91 6.73 7.77
CA VAL A 122 -2.23 6.21 8.17
C VAL A 122 -3.33 6.71 7.23
N ILE A 123 -4.46 6.02 7.16
CA ILE A 123 -5.69 6.59 6.58
C ILE A 123 -6.55 7.15 7.71
N ASP A 124 -7.08 8.35 7.50
CA ASP A 124 -8.01 8.98 8.43
C ASP A 124 -9.42 8.39 8.18
N TYR A 125 -9.80 7.36 8.96
CA TYR A 125 -11.18 6.84 8.99
C TYR A 125 -11.98 7.41 10.17
N GLU A 126 -13.29 7.56 9.99
CA GLU A 126 -14.22 8.01 11.04
C GLU A 126 -14.19 7.09 12.28
N ASP A 127 -13.97 5.79 12.06
CA ASP A 127 -13.96 4.77 13.12
C ASP A 127 -12.58 4.62 13.81
N GLY A 128 -11.60 5.40 13.36
CA GLY A 128 -10.24 5.40 13.89
C GLY A 128 -9.43 4.21 13.39
N GLN A 129 -8.65 4.41 12.32
CA GLN A 129 -7.73 3.39 11.88
C GLN A 129 -6.54 3.24 12.84
N THR A 130 -6.13 2.01 12.98
CA THR A 130 -5.40 1.48 14.12
C THR A 130 -3.91 1.26 13.84
N GLU A 131 -3.52 1.13 12.57
CA GLU A 131 -2.14 0.86 12.17
C GLU A 131 -1.62 1.70 11.02
N CYS A 132 -0.28 1.80 10.96
CA CYS A 132 0.42 2.46 9.86
C CYS A 132 0.73 1.48 8.73
N CYS A 133 1.01 2.01 7.54
CA CYS A 133 1.42 1.24 6.36
C CYS A 133 2.58 0.25 6.64
N ASN A 134 3.59 0.63 7.43
CA ASN A 134 4.71 -0.26 7.77
C ASN A 134 4.30 -1.41 8.69
N CYS A 135 3.36 -1.19 9.62
CA CYS A 135 2.85 -2.26 10.48
C CYS A 135 1.95 -3.24 9.71
N LEU A 136 1.16 -2.72 8.76
CA LEU A 136 0.36 -3.53 7.86
C LEU A 136 1.26 -4.35 6.93
N TRP A 137 2.32 -3.75 6.38
CA TRP A 137 3.30 -4.44 5.54
C TRP A 137 3.95 -5.63 6.27
N GLU A 138 4.37 -5.43 7.52
CA GLU A 138 5.02 -6.47 8.33
C GLU A 138 4.02 -7.51 8.89
N CYS A 139 2.72 -7.40 8.54
CA CYS A 139 1.63 -8.25 9.02
C CYS A 139 1.63 -8.41 10.55
N THR A 140 1.89 -7.31 11.28
CA THR A 140 2.13 -7.40 12.73
C THR A 140 0.86 -7.68 13.53
N THR A 141 0.68 -8.94 13.95
CA THR A 141 -0.44 -9.38 14.82
C THR A 141 -0.49 -8.70 16.20
N ARG A 142 0.60 -8.01 16.59
CA ARG A 142 0.74 -7.34 17.90
C ARG A 142 0.21 -5.90 17.92
N GLY A 143 -0.38 -5.46 16.81
CA GLY A 143 -0.96 -4.13 16.64
C GLY A 143 0.10 -3.04 16.49
N CYS A 144 -0.29 -1.95 15.86
CA CYS A 144 0.52 -0.75 15.76
C CYS A 144 0.39 0.09 17.02
N TRP A 145 1.52 0.62 17.50
CA TRP A 145 1.61 1.46 18.69
C TRP A 145 1.77 2.93 18.30
N LEU A 146 0.78 3.46 17.59
CA LEU A 146 0.70 4.89 17.26
C LEU A 146 0.21 5.65 18.50
N LEU A 147 1.03 6.59 19.00
CA LEU A 147 0.65 7.52 20.07
C LEU A 147 0.03 6.85 21.34
N GLY A 148 0.45 5.63 21.67
CA GLY A 148 -0.06 4.90 22.84
C GLY A 148 -1.45 4.27 22.68
N LYS A 149 -2.05 4.30 21.49
CA LYS A 149 -3.28 3.55 21.19
C LYS A 149 -2.90 2.25 20.48
N CYS A 150 -3.26 1.12 21.09
CA CYS A 150 -3.12 -0.19 20.48
C CYS A 150 -4.29 -0.40 19.52
N GLY A 151 -3.94 -0.58 18.26
CA GLY A 151 -4.88 -0.91 17.23
C GLY A 151 -5.32 -2.37 17.26
N LYS A 152 -6.63 -2.66 17.34
CA LYS A 152 -7.19 -4.02 17.14
C LYS A 152 -8.28 -3.99 16.09
N TYR A 153 -8.20 -4.88 15.10
CA TYR A 153 -9.38 -5.36 14.38
C TYR A 153 -9.88 -6.62 15.10
N SER A 154 -11.10 -6.59 15.60
CA SER A 154 -11.95 -7.77 15.67
C SER A 154 -12.87 -7.70 14.45
N PHE A 155 -12.71 -8.62 13.50
CA PHE A 155 -13.84 -8.94 12.64
C PHE A 155 -14.83 -9.64 13.55
N ASP A 156 -15.86 -8.92 13.99
CA ASP A 156 -17.06 -9.58 14.46
C ASP A 156 -17.64 -10.28 13.22
N GLU A 157 -17.36 -11.58 13.11
CA GLU A 157 -18.20 -12.51 12.35
C GLU A 157 -19.58 -12.53 13.00
N GLU A 158 -20.35 -11.47 12.81
CA GLU A 158 -21.80 -11.53 12.97
C GLU A 158 -22.41 -11.50 11.59
N SER A 159 -22.95 -12.64 11.17
CA SER A 159 -24.27 -12.79 10.53
C SER A 159 -24.47 -14.26 10.10
N PRO A 160 -25.71 -14.73 9.89
CA PRO A 160 -26.61 -15.35 10.87
C PRO A 160 -26.74 -16.88 10.68
#